data_AF-A0A9N9K6G0-F1
#
_entry.id   AF-A0A9N9K6G0-F1
#
_cell.length_a   1.000
_cell.length_b   1.000
_cell.length_c   1.000
_cell.angle_alpha   90.00
_cell.angle_beta   90.00
_cell.angle_gamma   90.00
#
_symmetry.space_group_name_H-M   'P 1'
#
loop_
_entity.id
_entity.type
_entity.pdbx_description
1 polymer ?
#
loop_
_entity_poly.entity_id
_entity_poly.type
_entity_poly.pdbx_seq_one_letter_code
_entity_poly.pdbx_strand_id
1 'polypeptide(L)'
;MVKDGQGGILSGVNPASYSESNPIVLFIIQVILIIVVTRAIHYLLIWFRQPRVISEVVGGIILGPSVLGRIPGFKDHIFPKESLTNLNLLATLGLILFLFIVGVELNPKLLLKNARMAVTISAAGIALPFTLGIGVGYGLYKLMNNDSAFPVLARILSELQLLRTPVGITALTAGVGDDICAW
;
A
#
# COMPACT_ATOMS: atom_id res chain seq x y z
N MET A 1 -30.43 10.02 -27.35
CA MET A 1 -31.04 8.67 -27.49
C MET A 1 -29.91 7.64 -27.50
N VAL A 2 -29.86 6.88 -26.41
CA VAL A 2 -29.16 5.61 -26.15
C VAL A 2 -28.36 5.03 -27.32
N LYS A 3 -27.02 5.07 -27.20
CA LYS A 3 -26.12 4.12 -27.84
C LYS A 3 -25.31 3.40 -26.74
N ASP A 4 -26.02 2.81 -25.79
CA ASP A 4 -25.47 1.75 -24.94
C ASP A 4 -25.46 0.46 -25.77
N GLY A 5 -24.68 0.50 -26.85
CA GLY A 5 -24.49 -0.62 -27.75
C GLY A 5 -23.64 -1.67 -27.06
N GLN A 6 -24.24 -2.84 -26.82
CA GLN A 6 -23.63 -4.09 -26.39
C GLN A 6 -22.61 -4.60 -27.42
N GLY A 7 -21.60 -3.79 -27.72
CA GLY A 7 -20.61 -4.05 -28.74
C GLY A 7 -19.35 -4.65 -28.17
N GLY A 8 -18.99 -5.85 -28.60
CA GLY A 8 -17.68 -6.43 -28.30
C GLY A 8 -16.55 -5.74 -29.07
N ILE A 9 -15.34 -6.30 -29.01
CA ILE A 9 -14.17 -5.85 -29.80
C ILE A 9 -14.51 -5.76 -31.30
N LEU A 10 -15.42 -6.62 -31.78
CA LEU A 10 -15.93 -6.67 -33.15
C LEU A 10 -16.82 -5.47 -33.54
N SER A 11 -17.29 -4.69 -32.56
CA SER A 11 -18.15 -3.51 -32.75
C SER A 11 -17.39 -2.19 -32.61
N GLY A 12 -16.06 -2.24 -32.41
CA GLY A 12 -15.20 -1.05 -32.28
C GLY A 12 -15.30 -0.33 -30.93
N VAL A 13 -15.99 -0.90 -29.94
CA VAL A 13 -16.10 -0.35 -28.59
C VAL A 13 -14.91 -0.86 -27.77
N ASN A 14 -14.23 0.02 -27.03
CA ASN A 14 -13.09 -0.36 -26.19
C ASN A 14 -13.60 -1.18 -24.99
N PRO A 15 -13.29 -2.48 -24.87
CA PRO A 15 -13.79 -3.32 -23.77
C PRO A 15 -13.20 -2.95 -22.40
N ALA A 16 -12.18 -2.09 -22.36
CA ALA A 16 -11.60 -1.54 -21.13
C ALA A 16 -12.28 -0.23 -20.66
N SER A 17 -13.26 0.32 -21.40
CA SER A 17 -14.03 1.44 -20.89
C SER A 17 -15.04 0.93 -19.86
N TYR A 18 -15.02 1.49 -18.65
CA TYR A 18 -16.03 1.20 -17.65
C TYR A 18 -17.40 1.68 -18.14
N SER A 19 -18.36 0.76 -18.22
CA SER A 19 -19.76 1.05 -18.49
C SER A 19 -20.57 0.56 -17.30
N GLU A 20 -21.33 1.47 -16.67
CA GLU A 20 -22.19 1.14 -15.51
C GLU A 20 -23.20 0.01 -15.85
N SER A 21 -23.58 -0.13 -17.12
CA SER A 21 -24.47 -1.19 -17.59
C SER A 21 -23.82 -2.58 -17.60
N ASN A 22 -22.48 -2.68 -17.67
CA ASN A 22 -21.76 -3.95 -17.78
C ASN A 22 -20.39 -3.95 -17.04
N PRO A 23 -20.37 -3.81 -15.70
CA PRO A 23 -19.13 -3.77 -14.92
C PRO A 23 -18.35 -5.10 -14.94
N ILE A 24 -19.01 -6.20 -15.32
CA ILE A 24 -18.46 -7.56 -15.31
C ILE A 24 -17.34 -7.75 -16.34
N VAL A 25 -17.42 -7.10 -17.51
CA VAL A 25 -16.43 -7.28 -18.58
C VAL A 25 -15.07 -6.74 -18.14
N LEU A 26 -15.04 -5.51 -17.60
CA LEU A 26 -13.83 -4.90 -17.07
C LEU A 26 -13.27 -5.71 -15.89
N PHE A 27 -14.16 -6.19 -15.02
CA PHE A 27 -13.76 -7.03 -13.88
C PHE A 27 -13.08 -8.34 -14.32
N ILE A 28 -13.62 -9.04 -15.31
CA ILE A 28 -12.99 -10.25 -15.85
C ILE A 28 -11.62 -9.93 -16.47
N ILE A 29 -11.51 -8.84 -17.23
CA ILE A 29 -10.23 -8.37 -17.80
C ILE A 29 -9.22 -8.10 -16.68
N GLN A 30 -9.62 -7.41 -15.61
CA GLN A 30 -8.77 -7.14 -14.46
C GLN A 30 -8.29 -8.41 -13.78
N VAL A 31 -9.19 -9.37 -13.50
CA VAL A 31 -8.84 -10.64 -12.87
C VAL A 31 -7.88 -11.45 -13.73
N ILE A 32 -8.13 -11.54 -15.05
CA ILE A 32 -7.22 -12.21 -16.00
C ILE A 32 -5.85 -11.52 -15.97
N LEU A 33 -5.80 -10.19 -16.06
CA LEU A 33 -4.56 -9.42 -16.01
C LEU A 33 -3.79 -9.70 -14.71
N ILE A 34 -4.46 -9.65 -13.56
CA ILE A 34 -3.86 -9.93 -12.25
C ILE A 34 -3.29 -11.36 -12.22
N ILE A 35 -4.03 -12.37 -12.68
CA ILE A 35 -3.58 -13.76 -12.69
C ILE A 35 -2.38 -13.94 -13.62
N VAL A 36 -2.43 -13.38 -14.82
CA VAL A 36 -1.33 -13.50 -15.81
C VAL A 36 -0.06 -12.85 -15.27
N VAL A 37 -0.15 -11.63 -14.74
CA VAL A 37 1.02 -10.89 -14.24
C VAL A 37 1.62 -11.57 -13.00
N THR A 38 0.79 -11.93 -12.03
CA THR A 38 1.27 -12.63 -10.81
C THR A 38 1.92 -13.97 -11.16
N ARG A 39 1.40 -14.70 -12.15
CA ARG A 39 1.96 -15.98 -12.59
C ARG A 39 3.24 -15.82 -13.41
N ALA A 40 3.34 -14.80 -14.26
CA ALA A 40 4.59 -14.46 -14.95
C ALA A 40 5.71 -14.13 -13.95
N ILE A 41 5.39 -13.31 -12.93
CA ILE A 41 6.31 -12.99 -11.84
C ILE A 41 6.68 -14.26 -11.06
N HIS A 42 5.72 -15.14 -10.79
CA HIS A 42 6.00 -16.41 -10.11
C HIS A 42 7.02 -17.27 -10.86
N TYR A 43 6.91 -17.39 -12.19
CA TYR A 43 7.89 -18.13 -12.99
C TYR A 43 9.29 -17.52 -12.95
N LEU A 44 9.39 -16.20 -12.77
CA LEU A 44 10.69 -15.54 -12.59
C LEU A 44 11.23 -15.74 -11.16
N LEU A 45 10.36 -15.62 -10.16
CA LEU A 45 10.72 -15.67 -8.74
C LEU A 45 10.92 -17.08 -8.20
N ILE A 46 10.40 -18.11 -8.88
CA ILE A 46 10.64 -19.51 -8.50
C ILE A 46 12.12 -19.88 -8.62
N TRP A 47 12.86 -19.22 -9.53
CA TRP A 47 14.31 -19.37 -9.63
C TRP A 47 15.03 -18.91 -8.34
N PHE A 48 14.44 -17.94 -7.64
CA PHE A 48 14.91 -17.45 -6.34
C PHE A 48 14.32 -18.21 -5.14
N ARG A 49 13.61 -19.33 -5.37
CA ARG A 49 12.97 -20.17 -4.34
C ARG A 49 11.95 -19.40 -3.48
N GLN A 50 11.34 -18.36 -4.05
CA GLN A 50 10.34 -17.56 -3.35
C GLN A 50 8.99 -18.28 -3.30
N PRO A 51 8.31 -18.32 -2.14
CA PRO A 51 6.93 -18.79 -2.03
C PRO A 51 5.98 -18.05 -2.98
N ARG A 52 4.94 -18.76 -3.44
CA ARG A 52 3.94 -18.23 -4.39
C ARG A 52 3.24 -16.95 -3.89
N VAL A 53 2.97 -16.86 -2.59
CA VAL A 53 2.32 -15.69 -1.97
C VAL A 53 3.14 -14.41 -2.19
N ILE A 54 4.47 -14.51 -2.18
CA ILE A 54 5.34 -13.34 -2.39
C ILE A 54 5.23 -12.83 -3.82
N SER A 55 5.20 -13.72 -4.82
CA SER A 55 4.98 -13.31 -6.23
C SER A 55 3.62 -12.66 -6.45
N GLU A 56 2.58 -13.07 -5.71
CA GLU A 56 1.25 -12.46 -5.80
C GLU A 56 1.24 -11.04 -5.22
N VAL A 57 1.87 -10.84 -4.05
CA VAL A 57 2.03 -9.51 -3.44
C VAL A 57 2.86 -8.59 -4.33
N VAL A 58 4.00 -9.07 -4.85
CA VAL A 58 4.85 -8.30 -5.76
C VAL A 58 4.12 -7.94 -7.05
N GLY A 59 3.33 -8.88 -7.61
CA GLY A 59 2.49 -8.59 -8.77
C GLY A 59 1.43 -7.52 -8.51
N GLY A 60 0.81 -7.54 -7.32
CA GLY A 60 -0.08 -6.47 -6.88
C GLY A 60 0.61 -5.11 -6.77
N ILE A 61 1.82 -5.06 -6.19
CA ILE A 61 2.62 -3.83 -6.09
C ILE A 61 2.97 -3.28 -7.49
N ILE A 62 3.32 -4.17 -8.42
CA ILE A 62 3.65 -3.82 -9.80
C ILE A 62 2.43 -3.27 -10.53
N LEU A 63 1.28 -3.94 -10.46
CA LEU A 63 0.03 -3.48 -11.08
C LEU A 63 -0.56 -2.24 -10.41
N GLY A 64 -0.22 -2.00 -9.15
CA GLY A 64 -0.68 -0.88 -8.36
C GLY A 64 -0.06 0.48 -8.76
N PRO A 65 -0.39 1.54 -7.99
CA PRO A 65 0.15 2.88 -8.21
C PRO A 65 1.67 2.98 -8.05
N SER A 66 2.30 1.97 -7.44
CA SER A 66 3.75 1.96 -7.18
C SER A 66 4.59 1.73 -8.43
N VAL A 67 4.07 1.10 -9.49
CA VAL A 67 4.82 0.89 -10.75
C VAL A 67 3.96 1.24 -11.96
N LEU A 68 3.07 0.36 -12.43
CA LEU A 68 2.30 0.60 -13.67
C LEU A 68 1.29 1.74 -13.53
N GLY A 69 0.76 1.97 -12.33
CA GLY A 69 -0.17 3.09 -12.10
C GLY A 69 0.47 4.49 -12.19
N ARG A 70 1.79 4.60 -12.40
CA ARG A 70 2.45 5.88 -12.75
C ARG A 70 2.35 6.23 -14.24
N ILE A 71 2.04 5.26 -15.09
CA ILE A 71 1.89 5.48 -16.53
C ILE A 71 0.58 6.28 -16.76
N PRO A 72 0.63 7.44 -17.42
CA PRO A 72 -0.56 8.26 -17.65
C PRO A 72 -1.61 7.46 -18.43
N GLY A 73 -2.83 7.39 -17.92
CA GLY A 73 -3.95 6.68 -18.52
C GLY A 73 -4.04 5.18 -18.20
N PHE A 74 -3.00 4.52 -17.69
CA PHE A 74 -3.07 3.09 -17.35
C PHE A 74 -4.09 2.83 -16.22
N LYS A 75 -4.01 3.64 -15.15
CA LYS A 75 -4.89 3.53 -13.99
C LYS A 75 -6.35 3.82 -14.36
N ASP A 76 -6.60 4.84 -15.17
CA ASP A 76 -7.96 5.28 -15.49
C ASP A 76 -8.68 4.30 -16.41
N HIS A 77 -7.95 3.62 -17.31
CA HIS A 77 -8.53 2.63 -18.21
C HIS A 77 -8.64 1.22 -17.59
N ILE A 78 -7.62 0.76 -16.85
CA ILE A 78 -7.60 -0.62 -16.36
C ILE A 78 -8.10 -0.74 -14.92
N PHE A 79 -7.87 0.26 -14.06
CA PHE A 79 -8.25 0.22 -12.63
C PHE A 79 -9.00 1.50 -12.19
N PRO A 80 -10.17 1.82 -12.81
CA PRO A 80 -10.98 2.95 -12.39
C PRO A 80 -11.50 2.76 -10.96
N LYS A 81 -11.67 3.86 -10.22
CA LYS A 81 -12.02 3.83 -8.78
C LYS A 81 -13.26 3.00 -8.47
N GLU A 82 -14.26 3.01 -9.36
CA GLU A 82 -15.51 2.28 -9.18
C GLU A 82 -15.32 0.75 -9.23
N SER A 83 -14.41 0.27 -10.08
CA SER A 83 -14.08 -1.16 -10.18
C SER A 83 -13.30 -1.70 -8.98
N LEU A 84 -12.57 -0.82 -8.26
CA LEU A 84 -11.80 -1.22 -7.08
C LEU A 84 -12.70 -1.74 -5.95
N THR A 85 -13.92 -1.21 -5.83
CA THR A 85 -14.90 -1.69 -4.85
C THR A 85 -15.24 -3.16 -5.12
N ASN A 86 -15.50 -3.53 -6.37
CA ASN A 86 -15.84 -4.90 -6.77
C ASN A 86 -14.65 -5.86 -6.55
N LEU A 87 -13.43 -5.41 -6.91
CA LEU A 87 -12.20 -6.17 -6.65
C LEU A 87 -11.98 -6.39 -5.14
N ASN A 88 -12.21 -5.38 -4.31
CA ASN A 88 -12.04 -5.48 -2.86
C ASN A 88 -13.06 -6.43 -2.23
N LEU A 89 -14.32 -6.40 -2.68
CA LEU A 89 -15.33 -7.36 -2.25
C LEU A 89 -14.90 -8.80 -2.58
N LEU A 90 -14.46 -9.07 -3.81
CA LEU A 90 -13.99 -10.40 -4.19
C LEU A 90 -12.73 -10.80 -3.40
N ALA A 91 -11.77 -9.90 -3.22
CA ALA A 91 -10.56 -10.16 -2.47
C ALA A 91 -10.85 -10.50 -0.99
N THR A 92 -11.78 -9.76 -0.38
CA THR A 92 -12.23 -10.00 0.99
C THR A 92 -12.92 -11.36 1.12
N LEU A 93 -13.81 -11.70 0.18
CA LEU A 93 -14.44 -13.03 0.14
C LEU A 93 -13.41 -14.14 -0.04
N GLY A 94 -12.46 -13.97 -0.96
CA GLY A 94 -11.36 -14.91 -1.19
C GLY A 94 -10.50 -15.13 0.05
N LEU A 95 -10.18 -14.05 0.78
CA LEU A 95 -9.44 -14.11 2.04
C LEU A 95 -10.23 -14.86 3.13
N ILE A 96 -11.53 -14.58 3.26
CA ILE A 96 -12.39 -15.27 4.23
C ILE A 96 -12.45 -16.76 3.91
N LEU A 97 -12.66 -17.13 2.65
CA LEU A 97 -12.69 -18.53 2.21
C LEU A 97 -11.33 -19.21 2.43
N PHE A 98 -10.22 -18.52 2.15
CA PHE A 98 -8.88 -19.03 2.41
C PHE A 98 -8.65 -19.30 3.91
N LEU A 99 -8.97 -18.33 4.78
CA LEU A 99 -8.84 -18.49 6.23
C LEU A 99 -9.78 -19.56 6.78
N PHE A 100 -10.96 -19.73 6.18
CA PHE A 100 -11.88 -20.80 6.52
C PHE A 100 -11.30 -22.18 6.21
N ILE A 101 -10.73 -22.38 5.01
CA ILE A 101 -10.07 -23.64 4.63
C ILE A 101 -8.92 -23.95 5.58
N VAL A 102 -8.05 -22.96 5.84
CA VAL A 102 -6.97 -23.11 6.82
C VAL A 102 -7.53 -23.49 8.19
N GLY A 103 -8.61 -22.84 8.63
CA GLY A 103 -9.31 -23.15 9.89
C GLY A 103 -9.84 -24.59 9.97
N VAL A 104 -10.39 -25.12 8.88
CA VAL A 104 -10.89 -26.51 8.80
C VAL A 104 -9.74 -27.53 8.79
N GLU A 105 -8.59 -27.19 8.21
CA GLU A 105 -7.40 -28.04 8.18
C GLU A 105 -6.67 -28.09 9.55
N LEU A 106 -6.87 -27.08 10.41
CA LEU A 106 -6.28 -27.02 11.74
C LEU A 106 -6.96 -28.00 12.72
N ASN A 107 -6.14 -28.79 13.43
CA ASN A 107 -6.64 -29.72 14.44
C ASN A 107 -6.93 -29.01 15.78
N PRO A 108 -8.20 -28.87 16.20
CA PRO A 108 -8.55 -28.15 17.43
C PRO A 108 -7.98 -28.80 18.69
N LYS A 109 -7.81 -30.13 18.70
CA LYS A 109 -7.26 -30.85 19.86
C LYS A 109 -5.77 -30.51 20.06
N LEU A 110 -5.02 -30.38 18.98
CA LEU A 110 -3.60 -29.99 19.03
C LEU A 110 -3.46 -28.52 19.48
N LEU A 111 -4.34 -27.65 18.98
CA LEU A 111 -4.38 -26.24 19.39
C LEU A 111 -4.68 -26.11 20.89
N LEU A 112 -5.70 -26.81 21.40
CA LEU A 112 -6.07 -26.77 22.81
C LEU A 112 -4.97 -27.33 23.72
N LYS A 113 -4.31 -28.43 23.31
CA LYS A 113 -3.18 -29.01 24.05
C LYS A 113 -2.01 -28.03 24.22
N ASN A 114 -1.74 -27.22 23.18
CA ASN A 114 -0.64 -26.26 23.16
C ASN A 114 -1.10 -24.81 23.41
N ALA A 115 -2.33 -24.60 23.89
CA ALA A 115 -2.94 -23.27 23.96
C ALA A 115 -2.12 -22.28 24.79
N ARG A 116 -1.54 -22.71 25.93
CA ARG A 116 -0.66 -21.86 26.74
C ARG A 116 0.55 -21.37 25.95
N MET A 117 1.24 -22.26 25.24
CA MET A 117 2.38 -21.88 24.40
C MET A 117 1.97 -20.96 23.25
N ALA A 118 0.87 -21.29 22.57
CA ALA A 118 0.36 -20.47 21.46
C ALA A 118 -0.02 -19.06 21.91
N VAL A 119 -0.68 -18.92 23.06
CA VAL A 119 -1.04 -17.62 23.65
C VAL A 119 0.20 -16.85 24.06
N THR A 120 1.18 -17.47 24.72
CA THR A 120 2.42 -16.78 25.12
C THR A 120 3.23 -16.32 23.89
N ILE A 121 3.37 -17.15 22.87
CA ILE A 121 4.07 -16.79 21.63
C ILE A 121 3.33 -15.66 20.90
N SER A 122 1.99 -15.74 20.81
CA SER A 122 1.17 -14.69 20.20
C SER A 122 1.28 -13.37 20.96
N ALA A 123 1.15 -13.40 22.28
CA ALA A 123 1.28 -12.22 23.14
C ALA A 123 2.68 -11.60 23.04
N ALA A 124 3.74 -12.41 23.08
CA ALA A 124 5.10 -11.93 22.89
C ALA A 124 5.32 -11.36 21.48
N GLY A 125 4.78 -12.03 20.46
CA GLY A 125 4.84 -11.61 19.06
C GLY A 125 4.08 -10.33 18.75
N ILE A 126 3.11 -9.93 19.58
CA ILE A 126 2.43 -8.63 19.51
C ILE A 126 3.15 -7.60 20.37
N ALA A 127 3.42 -7.93 21.64
CA ALA A 127 3.97 -7.00 22.61
C ALA A 127 5.38 -6.52 22.21
N LEU A 128 6.25 -7.39 21.69
CA LEU A 128 7.60 -7.01 21.27
C LEU A 128 7.62 -5.97 20.14
N PRO A 129 7.03 -6.22 18.95
CA PRO A 129 7.05 -5.21 17.89
C PRO A 129 6.27 -3.95 18.27
N PHE A 130 5.24 -4.05 19.10
CA PHE A 130 4.49 -2.87 19.55
C PHE A 130 5.32 -1.99 20.49
N THR A 131 6.00 -2.59 21.48
CA THR A 131 6.88 -1.86 22.41
C THR A 131 8.11 -1.30 21.70
N LEU A 132 8.72 -2.05 20.78
CA LEU A 132 9.80 -1.54 19.92
C LEU A 132 9.31 -0.42 19.01
N GLY A 133 8.12 -0.55 18.42
CA GLY A 133 7.51 0.48 17.60
C GLY A 133 7.26 1.78 18.38
N ILE A 134 6.74 1.69 19.60
CA ILE A 134 6.59 2.83 20.52
C ILE A 134 7.97 3.42 20.86
N GLY A 135 8.95 2.59 21.20
CA GLY A 135 10.30 3.03 21.56
C GLY A 135 11.00 3.76 20.41
N VAL A 136 10.98 3.20 19.21
CA VAL A 136 11.54 3.84 18.00
C VAL A 136 10.75 5.08 17.61
N GLY A 137 9.42 5.02 17.66
CA GLY A 137 8.55 6.17 17.37
C GLY A 137 8.77 7.33 18.32
N TYR A 138 8.85 7.06 19.63
CA TYR A 138 9.17 8.05 20.65
C TYR A 138 10.62 8.56 20.52
N GLY A 139 11.58 7.68 20.19
CA GLY A 139 12.96 8.05 19.95
C GLY A 139 13.12 8.98 18.74
N LEU A 140 12.45 8.66 17.63
CA LEU A 140 12.38 9.51 16.44
C LEU A 140 11.67 10.83 16.75
N TYR A 141 10.52 10.80 17.44
CA TYR A 141 9.82 12.00 17.87
C TYR A 141 10.72 12.90 18.71
N LYS A 142 11.43 12.34 19.70
CA LYS A 142 12.35 13.10 20.55
C LYS A 142 13.57 13.62 19.79
N LEU A 143 14.08 12.88 18.80
CA LEU A 143 15.17 13.36 17.94
C LEU A 143 14.70 14.53 17.07
N MET A 144 13.53 14.41 16.45
CA MET A 144 12.91 15.48 15.67
C MET A 144 12.49 16.69 16.52
N ASN A 145 12.20 16.48 17.81
CA ASN A 145 11.80 17.54 18.73
C ASN A 145 13.00 18.16 19.48
N ASN A 146 14.16 17.47 19.53
CA ASN A 146 15.41 18.00 20.10
C ASN A 146 16.24 18.75 19.06
N ASP A 147 16.14 18.35 17.79
CA ASP A 147 16.58 19.18 16.68
C ASP A 147 15.40 20.05 16.26
N SER A 148 15.18 21.14 17.00
CA SER A 148 14.60 22.35 16.42
C SER A 148 15.05 22.46 14.96
N ALA A 149 14.15 22.70 14.00
CA ALA A 149 14.61 22.91 12.63
C ALA A 149 15.52 24.15 12.55
N PHE A 150 15.51 25.00 13.59
CA PHE A 150 16.28 26.22 13.71
C PHE A 150 17.80 26.04 13.56
N PRO A 151 18.53 25.18 14.30
CA PRO A 151 19.96 24.95 14.04
C PRO A 151 20.28 24.51 12.61
N VAL A 152 19.48 23.63 12.00
CA VAL A 152 19.71 23.14 10.63
C VAL A 152 19.40 24.25 9.61
N LEU A 153 18.29 24.97 9.77
CA LEU A 153 17.90 26.11 8.94
C LEU A 153 18.92 27.26 9.05
N ALA A 154 19.35 27.61 10.26
CA ALA A 154 20.38 28.60 10.52
C ALA A 154 21.73 28.21 9.91
N ARG A 155 22.08 26.91 9.96
CA ARG A 155 23.31 26.39 9.34
C ARG A 155 23.26 26.42 7.82
N ILE A 156 22.14 26.01 7.20
CA ILE A 156 21.93 26.10 5.75
C ILE A 156 21.94 27.56 5.27
N LEU A 157 21.26 28.47 5.97
CA LEU A 157 21.24 29.90 5.66
C LEU A 157 22.62 30.54 5.81
N SER A 158 23.42 30.09 6.79
CA SER A 158 24.81 30.50 6.99
C SER A 158 25.73 30.01 5.87
N GLU A 159 25.63 28.72 5.52
CA GLU A 159 26.42 28.09 4.45
C GLU A 159 26.10 28.70 3.07
N LEU A 160 24.86 29.11 2.84
CA LEU A 160 24.44 29.83 1.62
C LEU A 160 24.72 31.35 1.66
N GLN A 161 25.32 31.88 2.73
CA GLN A 161 25.51 33.33 2.99
C GLN A 161 24.23 34.17 2.93
N LEU A 162 23.06 33.55 3.10
CA LEU A 162 21.75 34.19 3.00
C LEU A 162 21.31 34.89 4.29
N LEU A 163 22.06 34.74 5.39
CA LEU A 163 21.75 35.35 6.71
C LEU A 163 21.61 36.87 6.70
N ARG A 164 22.24 37.56 5.74
CA ARG A 164 22.16 39.03 5.60
C ARG A 164 21.08 39.48 4.63
N THR A 165 20.39 38.54 3.99
CA THR A 165 19.33 38.85 3.03
C THR A 165 17.98 38.95 3.75
N PRO A 166 17.04 39.75 3.24
CA PRO A 166 15.69 39.86 3.82
C PRO A 166 14.98 38.50 3.92
N VAL A 167 15.22 37.60 2.95
CA VAL A 167 14.65 36.25 2.91
C VAL A 167 15.23 35.35 4.00
N GLY A 168 16.52 35.48 4.30
CA GLY A 168 17.15 34.71 5.38
C GLY A 168 16.71 35.15 6.77
N ILE A 169 16.50 36.47 6.97
CA ILE A 169 16.00 37.02 8.23
C ILE A 169 14.55 36.60 8.46
N THR A 170 13.68 36.68 7.45
CA THR A 170 12.28 36.26 7.58
C THR A 170 12.15 34.76 7.84
N ALA A 171 12.93 33.92 7.14
CA ALA A 171 12.97 32.48 7.38
C ALA A 171 13.44 32.14 8.81
N LEU A 172 14.46 32.84 9.32
CA LEU A 172 14.91 32.68 10.71
C LEU A 172 13.85 33.08 11.73
N THR A 173 13.19 34.23 11.54
CA THR A 173 12.15 34.70 12.48
C THR A 173 10.92 33.79 12.48
N ALA A 174 10.56 33.23 11.31
CA ALA A 174 9.47 32.25 11.22
C ALA A 174 9.83 30.94 11.92
N GLY A 175 11.05 30.43 11.72
CA GLY A 175 11.52 29.21 12.40
C GLY A 175 11.59 29.34 13.93
N VAL A 176 12.01 30.51 14.45
CA VAL A 176 11.96 30.77 15.90
C VAL A 176 10.52 30.84 16.42
N GLY A 177 9.61 31.43 15.64
CA GLY A 177 8.19 31.50 16.00
C GLY A 177 7.53 30.12 16.06
N ASP A 178 7.79 29.26 15.07
CA ASP A 178 7.29 27.88 15.03
C ASP A 178 7.82 27.07 16.23
N ASP A 179 9.11 27.20 16.56
CA ASP A 179 9.71 26.49 17.71
C ASP A 179 9.11 26.93 19.05
N ILE A 180 8.74 28.21 19.22
CA ILE A 180 8.06 28.70 20.43
C ILE A 180 6.62 28.21 20.51
N CYS A 181 5.91 28.15 19.37
CA CYS A 181 4.52 27.67 19.30
C CYS A 181 4.39 26.14 19.44
N ALA A 182 5.45 25.40 19.12
CA ALA A 182 5.49 23.94 19.22
C ALA A 182 5.68 23.39 20.64
N TRP A 183 5.89 24.28 21.65
CA TRP A 183 6.09 23.92 23.06
C TRP A 183 4.80 23.91 23.88
#